data_AF-A0A1X7U8M0-F1
#
_entry.id   AF-A0A1X7U8M0-F1
#
_cell.length_a   1.000
_cell.length_b   1.000
_cell.length_c   1.000
_cell.angle_alpha   90.00
_cell.angle_beta   90.00
_cell.angle_gamma   90.00
#
_symmetry.space_group_name_H-M   'P 1'
#
loop_
_entity.id
_entity.type
_entity.pdbx_description
1 polymer ?
#
loop_
_entity_poly.entity_id
_entity_poly.type
_entity_poly.pdbx_seq_one_letter_code
_entity_poly.pdbx_strand_id
1 'polypeptide(L)' 'NVIYSDLLGAYNGLDRLLGQNYTHHTVNHSNHFVDPVIGAHTQSVESMRSQCKEMMRKM' A
#
# COMPACT_ATOMS: atom_id res chain seq x y z
N ASN A 1 14.53 -0.33 -3.69
CA ASN A 1 13.46 0.34 -2.93
C ASN A 1 12.14 -0.31 -3.32
N VAL A 2 11.23 -0.61 -2.39
CA VAL A 2 9.97 -1.32 -2.71
C VAL A 2 8.79 -0.51 -2.19
N ILE A 3 7.79 -0.29 -3.03
CA ILE A 3 6.54 0.38 -2.69
C ILE A 3 5.44 -0.67 -2.70
N TYR A 4 4.68 -0.74 -1.61
CA TYR A 4 3.47 -1.56 -1.50
C TYR A 4 2.25 -0.64 -1.51
N SER A 5 1.29 -0.90 -2.39
CA SER A 5 0.00 -0.20 -2.41
C SER A 5 -1.14 -1.17 -2.64
N ASP A 6 -2.36 -0.73 -2.35
CA ASP A 6 -3.55 -1.37 -2.88
C ASP A 6 -3.78 -0.97 -4.37
N LEU A 7 -4.82 -1.53 -4.99
CA LEU A 7 -5.18 -1.31 -6.40
C LEU A 7 -6.07 -0.08 -6.64
N LEU A 8 -6.16 0.88 -5.70
CA LEU A 8 -6.89 2.11 -5.94
C LEU A 8 -6.30 2.89 -7.12
N GLY A 9 -7.17 3.37 -8.01
CA GLY A 9 -6.76 4.08 -9.23
C GLY A 9 -5.92 5.35 -9.02
N ALA A 10 -5.89 5.89 -7.79
CA ALA A 10 -4.99 6.98 -7.41
C ALA A 10 -3.50 6.61 -7.60
N TYR A 11 -3.16 5.32 -7.53
CA TYR A 11 -1.79 4.82 -7.65
C TYR A 11 -1.36 4.50 -9.08
N ASN A 12 -2.25 4.63 -10.08
CA ASN A 12 -1.92 4.34 -11.49
C ASN A 12 -0.80 5.24 -12.05
N GLY A 13 -0.53 6.38 -11.41
CA GLY A 13 0.59 7.25 -11.76
C GLY A 13 1.96 6.70 -11.35
N LEU A 14 2.01 5.72 -10.44
CA LEU A 14 3.27 5.15 -9.95
C LEU A 14 4.03 4.45 -11.08
N ASP A 15 3.37 3.78 -12.04
CA ASP A 15 4.06 3.17 -13.18
C ASP A 15 5.04 4.11 -13.90
N ARG A 16 4.74 5.42 -13.94
CA ARG A 16 5.60 6.45 -14.56
C ARG A 16 6.93 6.65 -13.83
N LEU A 17 7.01 6.22 -12.57
CA LEU A 17 8.19 6.35 -11.73
C LEU A 17 9.03 5.06 -11.75
N LEU A 18 8.57 3.93 -12.34
CA LEU A 18 9.28 2.64 -12.31
C LEU A 18 10.73 2.69 -12.81
N GLY A 19 11.09 3.70 -13.64
CA GLY A 19 12.47 3.99 -14.04
C GLY A 19 13.38 4.57 -12.94
N GLN A 20 12.87 4.81 -11.72
CA GLN A 20 13.58 5.42 -10.60
C GLN A 20 14.11 4.40 -9.58
N ASN A 21 14.52 3.20 -10.03
CA ASN A 21 15.12 2.16 -9.19
C ASN A 21 14.23 1.70 -8.00
N TYR A 22 12.92 1.60 -8.21
CA TYR A 22 12.05 0.94 -7.25
C TYR A 22 11.14 -0.11 -7.90
N THR A 23 10.71 -1.06 -7.08
CA THR A 23 9.75 -2.10 -7.44
C THR A 23 8.40 -1.74 -6.85
N HIS A 24 7.36 -1.77 -7.66
CA HIS A 24 5.98 -1.59 -7.20
C HIS A 24 5.32 -2.95 -7.03
N HIS A 25 4.83 -3.22 -5.82
CA HIS A 25 3.95 -4.35 -5.55
C HIS A 25 2.57 -3.84 -5.18
N THR A 26 1.55 -4.49 -5.72
CA THR A 26 0.15 -4.16 -5.51
C THR A 26 -0.57 -5.31 -4.83
N VAL A 27 -1.59 -4.98 -4.02
CA VAL A 27 -2.41 -5.96 -3.31
C VAL A 27 -3.87 -5.75 -3.68
N ASN A 28 -4.51 -6.82 -4.16
CA ASN A 28 -5.94 -6.83 -4.44
C ASN A 28 -6.74 -7.24 -3.22
N HIS A 29 -7.14 -6.26 -2.39
CA HIS A 29 -7.94 -6.49 -1.18
C HIS A 29 -9.33 -7.10 -1.43
N SER A 30 -9.85 -7.08 -2.67
CA SER A 30 -11.09 -7.79 -3.01
C SER A 30 -10.88 -9.31 -3.13
N ASN A 31 -9.64 -9.73 -3.39
CA ASN A 31 -9.28 -11.14 -3.54
C ASN A 31 -8.56 -11.67 -2.28
N HIS A 32 -7.53 -10.96 -1.84
CA HIS A 32 -6.66 -11.37 -0.72
C HIS A 32 -6.16 -10.16 0.08
N PHE A 33 -6.06 -10.30 1.40
CA PHE A 33 -5.43 -9.29 2.28
C PHE A 33 -3.89 -9.30 2.22
N VAL A 34 -3.32 -10.44 1.83
CA VAL A 34 -1.89 -10.64 1.55
C VAL A 34 -1.81 -11.31 0.20
N ASP A 35 -1.01 -10.79 -0.72
CA ASP A 35 -0.82 -11.44 -2.01
C ASP A 35 -0.18 -12.84 -1.80
N PRO A 36 -0.80 -13.93 -2.28
CA PRO A 36 -0.32 -15.28 -2.00
C PRO A 36 0.91 -15.68 -2.81
N VAL A 37 1.28 -14.93 -3.85
CA VAL A 37 2.41 -15.25 -4.74
C VAL A 37 3.68 -14.57 -4.24
N ILE A 38 3.60 -13.28 -3.92
CA ILE A 38 4.75 -12.47 -3.54
C ILE A 38 4.76 -12.04 -2.06
N GLY A 39 3.68 -12.31 -1.32
CA GLY A 39 3.57 -11.95 0.10
C GLY A 39 3.34 -10.45 0.34
N ALA A 40 2.98 -9.68 -0.69
CA ALA A 40 2.75 -8.24 -0.57
C ALA A 40 1.54 -7.93 0.32
N HIS A 41 1.67 -6.91 1.18
CA HIS A 41 0.59 -6.45 2.06
C HIS A 41 0.76 -4.96 2.41
N THR A 42 -0.34 -4.29 2.81
CA THR A 42 -0.33 -2.87 3.21
C THR A 42 -0.46 -2.63 4.72
N GLN A 43 -0.31 -3.68 5.53
CA GLN A 43 -0.60 -3.68 6.98
C GLN A 43 0.12 -2.56 7.76
N SER A 44 1.37 -2.24 7.43
CA SER A 44 2.11 -1.13 8.08
C SER A 44 1.46 0.23 7.80
N VAL A 45 1.04 0.47 6.56
CA VAL A 45 0.35 1.72 6.15
C VAL A 45 -1.02 1.81 6.84
N GLU A 46 -1.75 0.70 6.88
CA GLU A 46 -3.06 0.64 7.54
C GLU A 46 -2.95 0.87 9.06
N SER A 47 -1.95 0.28 9.71
CA SER A 47 -1.65 0.50 11.13
C SER A 47 -1.31 1.96 11.41
N MET A 48 -0.42 2.56 10.61
CA MET A 48 -0.09 3.99 10.72
C MET A 48 -1.34 4.87 10.56
N ARG A 49 -2.16 4.60 9.54
CA ARG A 49 -3.42 5.31 9.32
C ARG A 49 -4.39 5.12 10.49
N SER A 50 -4.41 3.95 11.13
CA SER A 50 -5.21 3.71 12.34
C SER A 50 -4.74 4.58 13.51
N GLN A 51 -3.43 4.58 13.77
CA GLN A 51 -2.81 5.40 14.82
C GLN A 51 -3.06 6.89 14.60
N CYS A 52 -2.91 7.40 13.37
CA CYS A 52 -3.21 8.80 13.05
C CYS A 52 -4.67 9.16 13.33
N LYS A 53 -5.63 8.30 12.96
CA LYS A 53 -7.05 8.53 13.28
C LYS A 53 -7.28 8.57 14.78
N GLU A 54 -6.64 7.69 15.54
CA GLU A 54 -6.78 7.66 16.99
C GLU A 54 -6.20 8.92 17.65
N MET A 55 -5.04 9.40 17.19
CA MET A 55 -4.50 10.67 17.65
C MET A 55 -5.48 11.82 17.41
N MET A 56 -6.06 11.90 16.21
CA MET A 56 -7.05 12.92 15.86
C MET A 56 -8.35 12.83 16.68
N ARG A 57 -8.73 11.65 17.18
CA ARG A 57 -9.91 11.48 18.05
C ARG A 57 -9.68 11.93 19.49
N LYS A 58 -8.41 11.95 19.92
CA LYS A 58 -7.99 12.34 21.27
C LYS A 58 -7.62 13.82 21.37
N MET A 59 -7.63 14.54 20.24
CA MET A 59 -7.50 16.00 20.15
C MET A 59 -8.86 16.66 20.40
#